data_AF-A0A0A0B1P3-F1
#
_entry.id   AF-A0A0A0B1P3-F1
#
_cell.length_a   1.000
_cell.length_b   1.000
_cell.length_c   1.000
_cell.angle_alpha   90.00
_cell.angle_beta   90.00
_cell.angle_gamma   90.00
#
_symmetry.space_group_name_H-M   'P 1'
#
loop_
_entity.id
_entity.type
_entity.pdbx_description
1 polymer ?
#
loop_
_entity_poly.entity_id
_entity_poly.type
_entity_poly.pdbx_seq_one_letter_code
_entity_poly.pdbx_strand_id
1 'polypeptide(L)'
;MFEGMGVDGQALIRYGLAEQFAGPVLGTVAVALMLEARGNASPARLALEVDGWRAALGVTERSRPAVAERGSGFDSRQYPHVAASLRAAPTMLHSWIATAPFEELVSLVPPRPEEMAAVVGQAEQASALFATYQWLVQRNTEKDLSGWSTEALHKEYQYVAHGEAAAMPAALLDARLHEVDTIAREVADRAVRHTARPGDDEDWYRLLTGVHRQARRYLGDGRHAEAAALFEFLLTRRPTDARALNNLGFCLLPVDPARADRYFLQADEQSFSVRSLLLYNRMCCGDGSADMAHLLFATERHWASGLEGGPQPAVIWRRDASGSWEVCDTLDVRVDLAKVAAEYCTKLSRHDRVRVWLGRAEALIGPTTEDSGDT
;
A
#
# COMPACT_ATOMS: atom_id res chain seq x y z
N MET A 1 13.65 -20.99 10.55
CA MET A 1 12.53 -21.30 11.47
C MET A 1 11.64 -22.41 10.91
N PHE A 2 11.32 -22.44 9.60
CA PHE A 2 10.34 -23.38 9.02
C PHE A 2 10.85 -24.77 8.58
N GLU A 3 12.12 -24.94 8.19
CA GLU A 3 12.65 -26.24 7.71
C GLU A 3 12.65 -27.33 8.80
N GLY A 4 12.86 -26.95 10.06
CA GLY A 4 12.78 -27.88 11.20
C GLY A 4 11.35 -28.28 11.59
N MET A 5 10.33 -27.70 10.95
CA MET A 5 8.92 -27.98 11.23
C MET A 5 8.26 -28.87 10.15
N GLY A 6 8.98 -29.30 9.10
CA GLY A 6 8.42 -30.13 8.04
C GLY A 6 7.78 -29.35 6.89
N VAL A 7 8.11 -28.06 6.76
CA VAL A 7 7.71 -27.21 5.62
C VAL A 7 8.86 -27.06 4.65
N ASP A 8 8.60 -27.28 3.37
CA ASP A 8 9.54 -26.98 2.29
C ASP A 8 9.81 -25.47 2.25
N GLY A 9 11.04 -25.08 2.59
CA GLY A 9 11.48 -23.68 2.60
C GLY A 9 11.42 -23.02 1.22
N GLN A 10 11.68 -23.77 0.14
CA GLN A 10 11.55 -23.24 -1.21
C GLN A 10 10.08 -22.99 -1.57
N ALA A 11 9.19 -23.90 -1.20
CA ALA A 11 7.75 -23.71 -1.39
C ALA A 11 7.22 -22.51 -0.57
N LEU A 12 7.70 -22.31 0.66
CA LEU A 12 7.35 -21.15 1.47
C LEU A 12 7.77 -19.83 0.81
N ILE A 13 9.01 -19.77 0.31
CA ILE A 13 9.51 -18.60 -0.40
C ILE A 13 8.72 -18.38 -1.69
N ARG A 14 8.55 -19.42 -2.50
CA ARG A 14 7.90 -19.34 -3.80
C ARG A 14 6.42 -18.96 -3.72
N TYR A 15 5.66 -19.69 -2.90
CA TYR A 15 4.21 -19.56 -2.86
C TYR A 15 3.74 -18.61 -1.75
N GLY A 16 4.42 -18.61 -0.60
CA GLY A 16 4.05 -17.74 0.53
C GLY A 16 4.55 -16.32 0.37
N LEU A 17 5.72 -16.12 -0.27
CA LEU A 17 6.33 -14.80 -0.48
C LEU A 17 6.28 -14.34 -1.94
N ALA A 18 5.40 -14.92 -2.76
CA ALA A 18 5.27 -14.60 -4.19
C ALA A 18 5.20 -13.09 -4.49
N GLU A 19 4.40 -12.37 -3.71
CA GLU A 19 4.22 -10.91 -3.84
C GLU A 19 5.49 -10.10 -3.55
N GLN A 20 6.48 -10.69 -2.85
CA GLN A 20 7.79 -10.07 -2.65
C GLN A 20 8.67 -10.13 -3.90
N PHE A 21 8.33 -10.99 -4.87
CA PHE A 21 9.00 -11.11 -6.16
C PHE A 21 8.22 -10.41 -7.28
N ALA A 22 6.89 -10.62 -7.33
CA ALA A 22 6.04 -10.00 -8.34
C ALA A 22 5.99 -8.47 -8.22
N GLY A 23 5.88 -7.95 -6.99
CA GLY A 23 5.78 -6.52 -6.70
C GLY A 23 6.96 -5.70 -7.25
N PRO A 24 8.22 -6.05 -6.93
CA PRO A 24 9.39 -5.35 -7.46
C PRO A 24 9.48 -5.35 -8.99
N VAL A 25 9.20 -6.49 -9.64
CA VAL A 25 9.24 -6.59 -11.12
C VAL A 25 8.16 -5.72 -11.75
N LEU A 26 6.90 -5.91 -11.33
CA LEU A 26 5.77 -5.16 -11.85
C LEU A 26 5.92 -3.67 -11.59
N GLY A 27 6.32 -3.30 -10.38
CA GLY A 27 6.53 -1.92 -9.98
C GLY A 27 7.65 -1.26 -10.78
N THR A 28 8.77 -1.96 -11.00
CA THR A 28 9.89 -1.43 -11.78
C THR A 28 9.50 -1.19 -13.24
N VAL A 29 8.83 -2.14 -13.88
CA VAL A 29 8.37 -1.99 -15.27
C VAL A 29 7.30 -0.89 -15.38
N ALA A 30 6.35 -0.84 -14.43
CA ALA A 30 5.33 0.21 -14.39
C ALA A 30 5.94 1.61 -14.23
N VAL A 31 6.89 1.79 -13.32
CA VAL A 31 7.60 3.06 -13.13
C VAL A 31 8.34 3.47 -14.39
N ALA A 32 9.08 2.56 -15.02
CA ALA A 32 9.82 2.87 -16.24
C ALA A 32 8.87 3.32 -17.37
N LEU A 33 7.75 2.62 -17.56
CA LEU A 33 6.72 3.02 -18.54
C LEU A 33 6.11 4.38 -18.22
N MET A 34 5.75 4.62 -16.96
CA MET A 34 5.16 5.89 -16.52
C MET A 34 6.11 7.08 -16.69
N LEU A 35 7.40 6.90 -16.39
CA LEU A 35 8.40 7.96 -16.54
C LEU A 35 8.69 8.26 -18.01
N GLU A 36 8.84 7.23 -18.84
CA GLU A 36 8.98 7.39 -20.29
C GLU A 36 7.76 8.11 -20.89
N ALA A 37 6.56 7.81 -20.38
CA ALA A 37 5.33 8.47 -20.81
C ALA A 37 5.32 9.98 -20.60
N ARG A 38 6.08 10.43 -19.59
CA ARG A 38 6.24 11.83 -19.22
C ARG A 38 7.44 12.48 -19.92
N GLY A 39 8.08 11.76 -20.85
CA GLY A 39 9.28 12.20 -21.53
C GLY A 39 10.53 12.22 -20.65
N ASN A 40 10.49 11.55 -19.50
CA ASN A 40 11.65 11.37 -18.64
C ASN A 40 12.45 10.15 -19.11
N ALA A 41 13.78 10.22 -18.95
CA ALA A 41 14.60 9.04 -19.17
C ALA A 41 14.21 7.95 -18.15
N SER A 42 14.23 6.68 -18.60
CA SER A 42 14.13 5.55 -17.69
C SER A 42 15.21 5.68 -16.60
N PRO A 43 14.88 5.47 -15.31
CA PRO A 43 15.85 5.68 -14.25
C PRO A 43 17.07 4.77 -14.46
N ALA A 44 18.25 5.37 -14.62
CA ALA A 44 19.51 4.65 -14.81
C ALA A 44 19.91 3.76 -13.62
N ARG A 45 19.19 3.87 -12.49
CA ARG A 45 19.40 3.12 -11.24
C ARG A 45 18.19 2.25 -10.86
N LEU A 46 17.53 1.63 -11.84
CA LEU A 46 16.64 0.52 -11.51
C LEU A 46 17.50 -0.72 -11.24
N ALA A 47 17.24 -1.37 -10.10
CA ALA A 47 18.00 -2.55 -9.68
C ALA A 47 17.74 -3.79 -10.55
N LEU A 48 16.71 -3.75 -11.40
CA LEU A 48 16.30 -4.85 -12.28
C LEU A 48 16.51 -4.50 -13.75
N GLU A 49 16.75 -5.54 -14.55
CA GLU A 49 16.85 -5.45 -16.01
C GLU A 49 15.47 -5.17 -16.63
N VAL A 50 15.12 -3.89 -16.74
CA VAL A 50 13.79 -3.42 -17.17
C VAL A 50 13.43 -3.93 -18.56
N ASP A 51 14.37 -3.88 -19.51
CA ASP A 51 14.08 -4.22 -20.90
C ASP A 51 13.87 -5.73 -21.09
N GLY A 52 14.62 -6.56 -20.37
CA GLY A 52 14.38 -8.01 -20.31
C GLY A 52 12.99 -8.32 -19.74
N TRP A 53 12.61 -7.70 -18.61
CA TRP A 53 11.28 -7.89 -18.02
C TRP A 53 10.14 -7.35 -18.89
N ARG A 54 10.36 -6.25 -19.62
CA ARG A 54 9.39 -5.75 -20.61
C ARG A 54 9.16 -6.77 -21.72
N ALA A 55 10.23 -7.31 -22.28
CA ALA A 55 10.15 -8.34 -23.31
C ALA A 55 9.43 -9.59 -22.79
N ALA A 56 9.79 -10.08 -21.59
CA ALA A 56 9.16 -11.23 -20.96
C ALA A 56 7.65 -11.02 -20.75
N LEU A 57 7.24 -9.82 -20.32
CA LEU A 57 5.83 -9.47 -20.09
C LEU A 57 5.07 -9.07 -21.37
N GLY A 58 5.70 -9.15 -22.54
CA GLY A 58 5.07 -8.80 -23.82
C GLY A 58 4.80 -7.30 -24.01
N VAL A 59 5.51 -6.45 -23.27
CA VAL A 59 5.43 -4.99 -23.41
C VAL A 59 6.26 -4.56 -24.62
N THR A 60 5.60 -4.39 -25.78
CA THR A 60 6.27 -4.07 -27.06
C THR A 60 6.46 -2.56 -27.28
N GLU A 61 7.27 -2.15 -28.25
CA GLU A 61 7.45 -0.72 -28.60
C GLU A 61 6.14 -0.01 -29.01
N ARG A 62 5.15 -0.74 -29.53
CA ARG A 62 3.81 -0.18 -29.82
C ARG A 62 3.02 0.21 -28.56
N SER A 63 3.43 -0.32 -27.41
CA SER A 63 2.93 0.04 -26.09
C SER A 63 3.61 1.28 -25.52
N ARG A 64 4.60 1.86 -26.20
CA ARG A 64 5.25 3.09 -25.72
C ARG A 64 4.26 4.26 -25.81
N PRO A 65 4.10 5.02 -24.72
CA PRO A 65 3.31 6.24 -24.73
C PRO A 65 3.79 7.22 -25.79
N ALA A 66 2.86 7.91 -26.46
CA ALA A 66 3.18 9.18 -27.05
C ALA A 66 3.64 10.12 -25.92
N VAL A 67 4.82 10.73 -26.07
CA VAL A 67 5.40 11.61 -25.04
C VAL A 67 4.44 12.77 -24.81
N ALA A 68 3.88 12.87 -23.61
CA ALA A 68 3.07 14.03 -23.22
C ALA A 68 3.94 15.29 -23.20
N GLU A 69 3.36 16.46 -23.48
CA GLU A 69 4.06 17.73 -23.34
C GLU A 69 4.61 17.88 -21.91
N ARG A 70 5.91 18.22 -21.79
CA ARG A 70 6.58 18.34 -20.50
C ARG A 70 5.88 19.41 -19.66
N GLY A 71 5.37 19.02 -18.49
CA GLY A 71 4.85 19.95 -17.49
C GLY A 71 3.33 19.94 -17.28
N SER A 72 2.56 19.16 -18.05
CA SER A 72 1.17 18.88 -17.67
C SER A 72 1.16 17.90 -16.48
N GLY A 73 0.29 18.14 -15.48
CA GLY A 73 0.10 17.21 -14.38
C GLY A 73 -0.40 15.85 -14.88
N PHE A 74 -0.18 14.77 -14.10
CA PHE A 74 -0.70 13.44 -14.46
C PHE A 74 -2.22 13.47 -14.63
N ASP A 75 -2.68 13.10 -15.82
CA ASP A 75 -4.07 12.77 -16.13
C ASP A 75 -4.15 11.29 -16.54
N SER A 76 -4.84 10.49 -15.74
CA SER A 76 -5.06 9.06 -15.98
C SER A 76 -5.57 8.74 -17.40
N ARG A 77 -6.31 9.66 -18.03
CA ARG A 77 -6.85 9.51 -19.39
C ARG A 77 -5.77 9.56 -20.47
N GLN A 78 -4.59 10.09 -20.16
CA GLN A 78 -3.47 10.21 -21.10
C GLN A 78 -2.64 8.92 -21.20
N TYR A 79 -2.80 7.99 -20.26
CA TYR A 79 -1.96 6.79 -20.16
C TYR A 79 -2.69 5.43 -20.18
N PRO A 80 -3.82 5.25 -20.92
CA PRO A 80 -4.57 3.99 -20.89
C PRO A 80 -3.78 2.79 -21.45
N HIS A 81 -2.80 3.05 -22.31
CA HIS A 81 -1.94 2.02 -22.90
C HIS A 81 -0.96 1.41 -21.88
N VAL A 82 -0.55 2.13 -20.84
CA VAL A 82 0.33 1.60 -19.77
C VAL A 82 -0.42 0.52 -18.98
N ALA A 83 -1.64 0.83 -18.53
CA ALA A 83 -2.52 -0.13 -17.86
C ALA A 83 -2.77 -1.36 -18.75
N ALA A 84 -3.11 -1.14 -20.02
CA ALA A 84 -3.41 -2.20 -20.97
C ALA A 84 -2.21 -3.14 -21.18
N SER A 85 -1.00 -2.59 -21.27
CA SER A 85 0.23 -3.35 -21.53
C SER A 85 0.64 -4.24 -20.36
N LEU A 86 0.28 -3.85 -19.12
CA LEU A 86 0.58 -4.63 -17.92
C LEU A 86 -0.61 -5.43 -17.40
N ARG A 87 -1.71 -5.54 -18.17
CA ARG A 87 -2.93 -6.20 -17.71
C ARG A 87 -2.69 -7.67 -17.36
N ALA A 88 -1.99 -8.40 -18.21
CA ALA A 88 -1.69 -9.82 -18.02
C ALA A 88 -0.48 -10.09 -17.10
N ALA A 89 0.30 -9.04 -16.78
CA ALA A 89 1.57 -9.19 -16.08
C ALA A 89 1.45 -9.90 -14.71
N PRO A 90 0.44 -9.61 -13.84
CA PRO A 90 0.29 -10.32 -12.57
C PRO A 90 0.14 -11.84 -12.73
N THR A 91 -0.66 -12.30 -13.68
CA THR A 91 -0.89 -13.72 -13.96
C THR A 91 0.36 -14.39 -14.53
N MET A 92 1.06 -13.70 -15.43
CA MET A 92 2.32 -14.17 -16.01
C MET A 92 3.40 -14.31 -14.93
N LEU A 93 3.54 -13.30 -14.06
CA LEU A 93 4.50 -13.33 -12.96
C LEU A 93 4.21 -14.43 -11.96
N HIS A 94 2.94 -14.66 -11.59
CA HIS A 94 2.58 -15.79 -10.73
C HIS A 94 2.91 -17.15 -11.38
N SER A 95 2.67 -17.28 -12.69
CA SER A 95 3.00 -18.50 -13.44
C SER A 95 4.50 -18.77 -13.48
N TRP A 96 5.29 -17.72 -13.69
CA TRP A 96 6.75 -17.79 -13.65
C TRP A 96 7.25 -18.08 -12.23
N ILE A 97 6.77 -17.37 -11.21
CA ILE A 97 7.14 -17.63 -9.80
C ILE A 97 6.85 -19.08 -9.45
N ALA A 98 5.75 -19.66 -9.91
CA ALA A 98 5.40 -21.06 -9.61
C ALA A 98 6.39 -22.09 -10.18
N THR A 99 7.15 -21.76 -11.23
CA THR A 99 7.90 -22.74 -12.04
C THR A 99 9.38 -22.41 -12.24
N ALA A 100 9.78 -21.15 -12.09
CA ALA A 100 11.14 -20.67 -12.32
C ALA A 100 12.18 -21.43 -11.47
N PRO A 101 13.40 -21.66 -11.97
CA PRO A 101 14.52 -22.09 -11.14
C PRO A 101 14.70 -21.17 -9.93
N PHE A 102 14.98 -21.75 -8.75
CA PHE A 102 15.01 -20.98 -7.50
C PHE A 102 16.06 -19.86 -7.52
N GLU A 103 17.22 -20.09 -8.15
CA GLU A 103 18.26 -19.08 -8.31
C GLU A 103 17.78 -17.88 -9.16
N GLU A 104 17.10 -18.15 -10.28
CA GLU A 104 16.52 -17.10 -11.14
C GLU A 104 15.41 -16.32 -10.42
N LEU A 105 14.60 -16.99 -9.60
CA LEU A 105 13.58 -16.37 -8.77
C LEU A 105 14.20 -15.38 -7.76
N VAL A 106 15.25 -15.80 -7.05
CA VAL A 106 15.91 -14.96 -6.04
C VAL A 106 16.65 -13.79 -6.68
N SER A 107 17.29 -14.02 -7.83
CA SER A 107 18.02 -12.99 -8.57
C SER A 107 17.12 -12.11 -9.46
N LEU A 108 15.83 -12.44 -9.59
CA LEU A 108 14.86 -11.76 -10.45
C LEU A 108 15.36 -11.57 -11.90
N VAL A 109 16.00 -12.61 -12.45
CA VAL A 109 16.48 -12.62 -13.84
C VAL A 109 15.28 -12.76 -14.77
N PRO A 110 15.10 -11.88 -15.76
CA PRO A 110 13.97 -11.99 -16.69
C PRO A 110 14.11 -13.25 -17.57
N PRO A 111 13.07 -14.10 -17.67
CA PRO A 111 13.07 -15.21 -18.60
C PRO A 111 12.92 -14.69 -20.04
N ARG A 112 13.25 -15.53 -21.02
CA ARG A 112 12.98 -15.20 -22.43
C ARG A 112 11.46 -15.15 -22.67
N PRO A 113 10.98 -14.35 -23.65
CA PRO A 113 9.54 -14.30 -23.97
C PRO A 113 8.92 -15.68 -24.26
N GLU A 114 9.68 -16.57 -24.89
CA GLU A 114 9.25 -17.94 -25.21
C GLU A 114 9.09 -18.80 -23.94
N GLU A 115 10.02 -18.67 -22.99
CA GLU A 115 9.97 -19.36 -21.70
C GLU A 115 8.80 -18.86 -20.85
N MET A 116 8.58 -17.55 -20.83
CA MET A 116 7.44 -16.96 -20.16
C MET A 116 6.11 -17.46 -20.77
N ALA A 117 6.01 -17.49 -22.10
CA ALA A 117 4.81 -17.99 -22.78
C ALA A 117 4.53 -19.46 -22.46
N ALA A 118 5.57 -20.28 -22.26
CA ALA A 118 5.44 -21.71 -21.95
C ALA A 118 4.89 -21.99 -20.53
N VAL A 119 5.07 -21.06 -19.59
CA VAL A 119 4.61 -21.23 -18.20
C VAL A 119 3.24 -20.61 -17.94
N VAL A 120 2.76 -19.70 -18.80
CA VAL A 120 1.43 -19.10 -18.69
C VAL A 120 0.36 -20.19 -18.71
N GLY A 121 -0.48 -20.22 -17.67
CA GLY A 121 -1.52 -21.25 -17.47
C GLY A 121 -1.16 -22.35 -16.46
N GLN A 122 0.11 -22.42 -16.02
CA GLN A 122 0.50 -23.33 -14.93
C GLN A 122 0.17 -22.76 -13.54
N ALA A 123 -0.08 -21.44 -13.42
CA ALA A 123 -0.47 -20.82 -12.16
C ALA A 123 -1.78 -21.35 -11.57
N GLU A 124 -2.75 -21.75 -12.40
CA GLU A 124 -4.02 -22.31 -11.92
C GLU A 124 -3.80 -23.60 -11.13
N GLN A 125 -2.85 -24.43 -11.56
CA GLN A 125 -2.49 -25.68 -10.89
C GLN A 125 -1.79 -25.42 -9.54
N ALA A 126 -1.05 -24.31 -9.43
CA ALA A 126 -0.37 -23.90 -8.20
C ALA A 126 -1.23 -23.02 -7.27
N SER A 127 -2.43 -22.60 -7.68
CA SER A 127 -3.29 -21.66 -6.94
C SER A 127 -3.58 -22.14 -5.51
N ALA A 128 -3.86 -23.45 -5.34
CA ALA A 128 -4.08 -24.05 -4.03
C ALA A 128 -2.84 -23.97 -3.10
N LEU A 129 -1.64 -24.07 -3.68
CA LEU A 129 -0.37 -23.92 -2.95
C LEU A 129 -0.15 -22.45 -2.56
N PHE A 130 -0.35 -21.50 -3.49
CA PHE A 130 -0.29 -20.06 -3.17
C PHE A 130 -1.22 -19.71 -2.03
N ALA A 131 -2.50 -20.10 -2.10
CA ALA A 131 -3.47 -19.80 -1.04
C ALA A 131 -3.05 -20.39 0.31
N THR A 132 -2.50 -21.61 0.32
CA THR A 132 -2.11 -22.28 1.57
C THR A 132 -0.85 -21.68 2.18
N TYR A 133 0.19 -21.43 1.40
CA TYR A 133 1.44 -20.85 1.89
C TYR A 133 1.30 -19.36 2.21
N GLN A 134 0.50 -18.60 1.45
CA GLN A 134 0.18 -17.21 1.78
C GLN A 134 -0.56 -17.12 3.11
N TRP A 135 -1.56 -17.98 3.33
CA TRP A 135 -2.24 -18.07 4.63
C TRP A 135 -1.27 -18.32 5.78
N LEU A 136 -0.32 -19.26 5.64
CA LEU A 136 0.68 -19.53 6.66
C LEU A 136 1.58 -18.33 6.95
N VAL A 137 2.02 -17.60 5.92
CA VAL A 137 2.84 -16.40 6.08
C VAL A 137 2.04 -15.31 6.79
N GLN A 138 0.82 -15.01 6.33
CA GLN A 138 0.00 -13.95 6.92
C GLN A 138 -0.37 -14.28 8.36
N ARG A 139 -0.78 -15.53 8.63
CA ARG A 139 -0.98 -16.03 10.00
C ARG A 139 0.22 -15.78 10.88
N ASN A 140 1.44 -16.08 10.43
CA ASN A 140 2.59 -16.01 11.31
C ASN A 140 3.30 -14.63 11.35
N THR A 141 2.93 -13.70 10.46
CA THR A 141 3.63 -12.41 10.32
C THR A 141 2.74 -11.17 10.39
N GLU A 142 1.45 -11.28 10.08
CA GLU A 142 0.53 -10.15 10.00
C GLU A 142 -0.49 -10.19 11.15
N LYS A 143 -0.48 -9.15 11.99
CA LYS A 143 -1.39 -9.03 13.15
C LYS A 143 -2.73 -8.37 12.82
N ASP A 144 -2.85 -7.73 11.67
CA ASP A 144 -4.06 -7.01 11.27
C ASP A 144 -4.74 -7.78 10.12
N LEU A 145 -5.97 -8.25 10.37
CA LEU A 145 -6.76 -8.99 9.39
C LEU A 145 -7.13 -8.15 8.17
N SER A 146 -7.15 -6.81 8.28
CA SER A 146 -7.42 -5.93 7.14
C SER A 146 -6.36 -6.07 6.02
N GLY A 147 -5.15 -6.52 6.36
CA GLY A 147 -4.05 -6.78 5.44
C GLY A 147 -4.07 -8.16 4.77
N TRP A 148 -4.86 -9.10 5.30
CA TRP A 148 -4.87 -10.48 4.83
C TRP A 148 -5.53 -10.61 3.46
N SER A 149 -5.15 -11.60 2.66
CA SER A 149 -5.88 -11.92 1.43
C SER A 149 -7.24 -12.56 1.75
N THR A 150 -8.21 -12.47 0.82
CA THR A 150 -9.53 -13.07 1.04
C THR A 150 -9.41 -14.59 1.21
N GLU A 151 -8.57 -15.25 0.41
CA GLU A 151 -8.36 -16.68 0.53
C GLU A 151 -7.67 -17.07 1.84
N ALA A 152 -6.75 -16.24 2.35
CA ALA A 152 -6.16 -16.46 3.66
C ALA A 152 -7.20 -16.31 4.78
N LEU A 153 -8.09 -15.31 4.71
CA LEU A 153 -9.20 -15.16 5.66
C LEU A 153 -10.18 -16.32 5.60
N HIS A 154 -10.53 -16.80 4.40
CA HIS A 154 -11.40 -17.97 4.24
C HIS A 154 -10.75 -19.23 4.83
N LYS A 155 -9.45 -19.44 4.59
CA LYS A 155 -8.70 -20.57 5.18
C LYS A 155 -8.59 -20.46 6.70
N GLU A 156 -8.33 -19.27 7.22
CA GLU A 156 -8.28 -19.02 8.66
C GLU A 156 -9.63 -19.29 9.32
N TYR A 157 -10.72 -18.84 8.70
CA TYR A 157 -12.07 -19.11 9.17
C TYR A 157 -12.37 -20.61 9.14
N GLN A 158 -12.07 -21.32 8.05
CA GLN A 158 -12.23 -22.77 7.94
C GLN A 158 -11.44 -23.51 9.04
N TYR A 159 -10.19 -23.11 9.27
CA TYR A 159 -9.36 -23.71 10.31
C TYR A 159 -9.92 -23.47 11.72
N VAL A 160 -10.25 -22.22 12.06
CA VAL A 160 -10.70 -21.86 13.42
C VAL A 160 -12.13 -22.34 13.71
N ALA A 161 -13.03 -22.28 12.73
CA ALA A 161 -14.44 -22.64 12.90
C ALA A 161 -14.71 -24.14 12.72
N HIS A 162 -13.96 -24.81 11.84
CA HIS A 162 -14.23 -26.21 11.45
C HIS A 162 -13.08 -27.18 11.78
N GLY A 163 -11.93 -26.69 12.26
CA GLY A 163 -10.77 -27.53 12.52
C GLY A 163 -10.13 -28.11 11.24
N GLU A 164 -10.48 -27.56 10.07
CA GLU A 164 -9.93 -27.98 8.78
C GLU A 164 -8.52 -27.41 8.62
N ALA A 165 -7.52 -28.12 9.14
CA ALA A 165 -6.13 -27.82 8.83
C ALA A 165 -5.80 -28.36 7.43
N ALA A 166 -5.31 -27.50 6.54
CA ALA A 166 -4.47 -27.98 5.44
C ALA A 166 -3.36 -28.86 6.03
N ALA A 167 -2.85 -29.86 5.29
CA ALA A 167 -1.84 -30.82 5.76
C ALA A 167 -0.52 -30.15 6.22
N MET A 168 -0.57 -29.51 7.37
CA MET A 168 0.42 -28.57 7.89
C MET A 168 0.79 -28.95 9.31
N PRO A 169 2.05 -28.77 9.70
CA PRO A 169 2.52 -29.08 11.05
C PRO A 169 1.75 -28.29 12.11
N ALA A 170 1.25 -28.97 13.15
CA ALA A 170 0.50 -28.34 14.24
C ALA A 170 1.28 -27.19 14.92
N ALA A 171 2.60 -27.32 15.03
CA ALA A 171 3.48 -26.28 15.57
C ALA A 171 3.38 -24.92 14.85
N LEU A 172 2.99 -24.89 13.58
CA LEU A 172 2.77 -23.66 12.80
C LEU A 172 1.37 -23.06 12.99
N LEU A 173 0.46 -23.84 13.56
CA LEU A 173 -0.94 -23.49 13.74
C LEU A 173 -1.28 -23.17 15.21
N ASP A 174 -0.44 -23.59 16.15
CA ASP A 174 -0.61 -23.39 17.60
C ASP A 174 -0.64 -21.91 18.04
N ALA A 175 -0.06 -21.01 17.24
CA ALA A 175 -0.20 -19.57 17.48
C ALA A 175 -1.62 -19.11 17.14
N ARG A 176 -2.51 -19.05 18.14
CA ARG A 176 -3.85 -18.48 17.97
C ARG A 176 -3.79 -16.95 18.08
N LEU A 177 -4.02 -16.25 16.97
CA LEU A 177 -3.90 -14.79 16.91
C LEU A 177 -5.24 -14.04 16.95
N HIS A 178 -6.32 -14.66 16.45
CA HIS A 178 -7.61 -13.98 16.30
C HIS A 178 -8.79 -14.85 16.77
N GLU A 179 -9.81 -14.20 17.33
CA GLU A 179 -11.08 -14.83 17.68
C GLU A 179 -11.95 -15.05 16.42
N VAL A 180 -12.74 -16.12 16.42
CA VAL A 180 -13.57 -16.53 15.26
C VAL A 180 -14.54 -15.42 14.85
N ASP A 181 -15.13 -14.71 15.80
CA ASP A 181 -16.08 -13.62 15.55
C ASP A 181 -15.42 -12.43 14.86
N THR A 182 -14.14 -12.18 15.16
CA THR A 182 -13.37 -11.09 14.53
C THR A 182 -13.06 -11.43 13.07
N ILE A 183 -12.68 -12.68 12.79
CA ILE A 183 -12.45 -13.16 11.43
C ILE A 183 -13.76 -13.16 10.63
N ALA A 184 -14.85 -13.67 11.22
CA ALA A 184 -16.17 -13.72 10.59
C ALA A 184 -16.67 -12.32 10.21
N ARG A 185 -16.45 -11.33 11.08
CA ARG A 185 -16.81 -9.92 10.82
C ARG A 185 -16.02 -9.35 9.65
N GLU A 186 -14.72 -9.60 9.58
CA GLU A 186 -13.88 -9.12 8.46
C GLU A 186 -14.31 -9.76 7.14
N VAL A 187 -14.55 -11.08 7.12
CA VAL A 187 -15.06 -11.79 5.93
C VAL A 187 -16.42 -11.22 5.50
N ALA A 188 -17.34 -10.98 6.43
CA ALA A 188 -18.66 -10.41 6.15
C ALA A 188 -18.56 -8.97 5.63
N ASP A 189 -17.73 -8.13 6.25
CA ASP A 189 -17.53 -6.74 5.84
C ASP A 189 -16.95 -6.68 4.41
N ARG A 190 -15.97 -7.54 4.09
CA ARG A 190 -15.43 -7.69 2.74
C ARG A 190 -16.49 -8.16 1.74
N ALA A 191 -17.26 -9.18 2.07
CA ALA A 191 -18.31 -9.69 1.18
C ALA A 191 -19.36 -8.62 0.85
N VAL A 192 -19.69 -7.75 1.81
CA VAL A 192 -20.63 -6.63 1.63
C VAL A 192 -20.01 -5.49 0.81
N ARG A 193 -18.72 -5.20 1.01
CA ARG A 193 -18.01 -4.12 0.27
C ARG A 193 -17.63 -4.52 -1.15
N HIS A 194 -17.36 -5.80 -1.41
CA HIS A 194 -16.90 -6.33 -2.70
C HIS A 194 -18.03 -6.88 -3.58
N THR A 195 -19.21 -6.27 -3.55
CA THR A 195 -20.33 -6.66 -4.44
C THR A 195 -20.09 -6.32 -5.92
N ALA A 196 -18.94 -5.75 -6.29
CA ALA A 196 -18.51 -5.63 -7.69
C ALA A 196 -17.86 -6.94 -8.17
N ARG A 197 -17.93 -7.20 -9.48
CA ARG A 197 -17.65 -8.51 -10.12
C ARG A 197 -16.53 -9.32 -9.42
N PRO A 198 -16.83 -10.55 -8.94
CA PRO A 198 -15.83 -11.39 -8.29
C PRO A 198 -14.65 -11.64 -9.23
N GLY A 199 -13.43 -11.34 -8.77
CA GLY A 199 -12.16 -11.44 -9.50
C GLY A 199 -11.42 -10.11 -9.69
N ASP A 200 -12.10 -9.06 -10.18
CA ASP A 200 -11.45 -7.78 -10.51
C ASP A 200 -11.03 -6.97 -9.26
N ASP A 201 -11.73 -7.13 -8.15
CA ASP A 201 -11.42 -6.46 -6.88
C ASP A 201 -10.26 -7.13 -6.15
N GLU A 202 -10.21 -8.46 -6.11
CA GLU A 202 -9.15 -9.20 -5.42
C GLU A 202 -7.78 -8.98 -6.06
N ASP A 203 -7.71 -9.06 -7.38
CA ASP A 203 -6.49 -8.74 -8.14
C ASP A 203 -6.08 -7.27 -7.96
N TRP A 204 -7.05 -6.38 -7.80
CA TRP A 204 -6.78 -4.97 -7.49
C TRP A 204 -6.18 -4.79 -6.09
N TYR A 205 -6.72 -5.44 -5.06
CA TYR A 205 -6.20 -5.34 -3.70
C TYR A 205 -4.79 -5.92 -3.58
N ARG A 206 -4.53 -7.06 -4.24
CA ARG A 206 -3.17 -7.64 -4.31
C ARG A 206 -2.19 -6.68 -4.97
N LEU A 207 -2.56 -6.15 -6.14
CA LEU A 207 -1.76 -5.16 -6.86
C LEU A 207 -1.48 -3.91 -6.01
N LEU A 208 -2.52 -3.35 -5.37
CA LEU A 208 -2.42 -2.17 -4.51
C LEU A 208 -1.47 -2.43 -3.33
N THR A 209 -1.55 -3.59 -2.69
CA THR A 209 -0.68 -3.99 -1.57
C THR A 209 0.77 -4.14 -2.02
N GLY A 210 1.01 -4.80 -3.15
CA GLY A 210 2.35 -4.94 -3.75
C GLY A 210 2.96 -3.58 -4.10
N VAL A 211 2.17 -2.70 -4.72
CA VAL A 211 2.56 -1.31 -5.02
C VAL A 211 2.88 -0.53 -3.75
N HIS A 212 2.04 -0.61 -2.71
CA HIS A 212 2.29 0.09 -1.45
C HIS A 212 3.65 -0.31 -0.86
N ARG A 213 3.93 -1.62 -0.79
CA ARG A 213 5.20 -2.13 -0.25
C ARG A 213 6.40 -1.62 -1.04
N GLN A 214 6.32 -1.63 -2.37
CA GLN A 214 7.39 -1.12 -3.22
C GLN A 214 7.55 0.40 -3.11
N ALA A 215 6.45 1.15 -3.03
CA ALA A 215 6.48 2.59 -2.81
C ALA A 215 7.16 2.95 -1.49
N ARG A 216 6.89 2.22 -0.39
CA ARG A 216 7.58 2.42 0.90
C ARG A 216 9.11 2.25 0.77
N ARG A 217 9.57 1.27 0.00
CA ARG A 217 11.02 1.09 -0.27
C ARG A 217 11.60 2.29 -1.00
N TYR A 218 10.94 2.75 -2.07
CA TYR A 218 11.37 3.96 -2.79
C TYR A 218 11.39 5.21 -1.92
N LEU A 219 10.40 5.40 -1.05
CA LEU A 219 10.40 6.53 -0.13
C LEU A 219 11.55 6.46 0.88
N GLY A 220 11.87 5.26 1.39
CA GLY A 220 13.05 5.04 2.24
C GLY A 220 14.38 5.41 1.57
N ASP A 221 14.47 5.24 0.24
CA ASP A 221 15.63 5.61 -0.58
C ASP A 221 15.59 7.08 -1.06
N GLY A 222 14.59 7.87 -0.66
CA GLY A 222 14.40 9.25 -1.14
C GLY A 222 13.91 9.37 -2.60
N ARG A 223 13.41 8.27 -3.18
CA ARG A 223 12.96 8.14 -4.57
C ARG A 223 11.47 8.46 -4.72
N HIS A 224 11.13 9.71 -4.42
CA HIS A 224 9.75 10.22 -4.37
C HIS A 224 9.03 10.12 -5.71
N ALA A 225 9.71 10.44 -6.81
CA ALA A 225 9.15 10.42 -8.15
C ALA A 225 8.75 9.00 -8.59
N GLU A 226 9.59 8.00 -8.28
CA GLU A 226 9.30 6.60 -8.56
C GLU A 226 8.17 6.04 -7.69
N ALA A 227 8.12 6.41 -6.40
CA ALA A 227 7.01 6.06 -5.53
C ALA A 227 5.68 6.65 -6.05
N ALA A 228 5.68 7.92 -6.46
CA ALA A 228 4.52 8.57 -7.05
C ALA A 228 4.08 7.90 -8.37
N ALA A 229 5.03 7.53 -9.23
CA ALA A 229 4.75 6.88 -10.51
C ALA A 229 4.01 5.52 -10.35
N LEU A 230 4.23 4.80 -9.25
CA LEU A 230 3.47 3.58 -8.96
C LEU A 230 1.99 3.87 -8.71
N PHE A 231 1.65 4.92 -7.96
CA PHE A 231 0.27 5.30 -7.71
C PHE A 231 -0.38 5.96 -8.93
N GLU A 232 0.39 6.72 -9.73
CA GLU A 232 -0.04 7.17 -11.06
C GLU A 232 -0.43 5.96 -11.93
N PHE A 233 0.39 4.90 -11.96
CA PHE A 233 0.05 3.65 -12.65
C PHE A 233 -1.26 3.03 -12.13
N LEU A 234 -1.47 2.95 -10.82
CA LEU A 234 -2.73 2.46 -10.27
C LEU A 234 -3.93 3.29 -10.77
N LEU A 235 -3.81 4.62 -10.75
CA LEU A 235 -4.88 5.51 -11.20
C LEU A 235 -5.18 5.39 -12.70
N THR A 236 -4.28 4.85 -13.53
CA THR A 236 -4.62 4.50 -14.93
C THR A 236 -5.64 3.36 -15.04
N ARG A 237 -5.78 2.53 -14.00
CA ARG A 237 -6.75 1.42 -13.93
C ARG A 237 -8.02 1.83 -13.18
N ARG A 238 -7.88 2.50 -12.04
CA ARG A 238 -9.01 3.01 -11.23
C ARG A 238 -8.79 4.49 -10.90
N PRO A 239 -9.21 5.41 -11.80
CA PRO A 239 -8.94 6.86 -11.64
C PRO A 239 -9.56 7.50 -10.39
N THR A 240 -10.59 6.87 -9.82
CA THR A 240 -11.35 7.38 -8.67
C THR A 240 -11.02 6.62 -7.37
N ASP A 241 -9.96 5.81 -7.35
CA ASP A 241 -9.56 5.11 -6.12
C ASP A 241 -9.00 6.10 -5.10
N ALA A 242 -9.79 6.39 -4.05
CA ALA A 242 -9.48 7.39 -3.03
C ALA A 242 -8.16 7.07 -2.29
N ARG A 243 -7.82 5.79 -2.11
CA ARG A 243 -6.61 5.36 -1.42
C ARG A 243 -5.37 5.58 -2.29
N ALA A 244 -5.45 5.25 -3.57
CA ALA A 244 -4.39 5.54 -4.54
C ALA A 244 -4.16 7.04 -4.70
N LEU A 245 -5.23 7.86 -4.73
CA LEU A 245 -5.15 9.32 -4.74
C LEU A 245 -4.44 9.86 -3.49
N ASN A 246 -4.86 9.44 -2.29
CA ASN A 246 -4.20 9.84 -1.06
C ASN A 246 -2.72 9.42 -1.04
N ASN A 247 -2.40 8.19 -1.45
CA ASN A 247 -1.02 7.72 -1.46
C ASN A 247 -0.15 8.43 -2.51
N LEU A 248 -0.71 8.81 -3.66
CA LEU A 248 -0.02 9.66 -4.62
C LEU A 248 0.32 11.03 -4.02
N GLY A 249 -0.66 11.66 -3.35
CA GLY A 249 -0.42 12.90 -2.59
C GLY A 249 0.69 12.72 -1.56
N PHE A 250 0.66 11.63 -0.81
CA PHE A 250 1.68 11.30 0.20
C PHE A 250 3.09 11.20 -0.40
N CYS A 251 3.25 10.54 -1.56
CA CYS A 251 4.56 10.44 -2.22
C CYS A 251 5.09 11.78 -2.73
N LEU A 252 4.20 12.70 -3.11
CA LEU A 252 4.55 14.02 -3.64
C LEU A 252 4.80 15.05 -2.54
N LEU A 253 4.25 14.86 -1.33
CA LEU A 253 4.25 15.84 -0.26
C LEU A 253 5.63 16.46 0.03
N PRO A 254 6.75 15.71 0.07
CA PRO A 254 8.06 16.31 0.35
C PRO A 254 8.64 17.16 -0.79
N VAL A 255 8.21 16.93 -2.03
CA VAL A 255 8.83 17.50 -3.24
C VAL A 255 7.93 18.49 -3.98
N ASP A 256 6.61 18.34 -3.87
CA ASP A 256 5.59 19.18 -4.49
C ASP A 256 4.32 19.20 -3.61
N PRO A 257 4.33 19.94 -2.48
CA PRO A 257 3.21 20.00 -1.54
C PRO A 257 1.92 20.53 -2.16
N ALA A 258 2.02 21.45 -3.12
CA ALA A 258 0.87 22.05 -3.80
C ALA A 258 0.14 21.02 -4.67
N ARG A 259 0.89 20.18 -5.40
CA ARG A 259 0.30 19.07 -6.16
C ARG A 259 -0.22 17.96 -5.24
N ALA A 260 0.46 17.70 -4.13
CA ALA A 260 -0.02 16.75 -3.12
C ALA A 260 -1.40 17.15 -2.56
N ASP A 261 -1.61 18.43 -2.19
CA ASP A 261 -2.90 18.90 -1.67
C ASP A 261 -4.06 18.70 -2.65
N ARG A 262 -3.82 18.88 -3.96
CA ARG A 262 -4.82 18.60 -5.00
C ARG A 262 -5.26 17.13 -5.01
N TYR A 263 -4.34 16.19 -4.83
CA TYR A 263 -4.70 14.77 -4.77
C TYR A 263 -5.39 14.40 -3.46
N PHE A 264 -5.05 15.04 -2.33
CA PHE A 264 -5.80 14.87 -1.08
C PHE A 264 -7.24 15.41 -1.20
N LEU A 265 -7.43 16.54 -1.86
CA LEU A 265 -8.78 17.05 -2.16
C LEU A 265 -9.58 16.07 -3.02
N GLN A 266 -8.98 15.55 -4.09
CA GLN A 266 -9.63 14.53 -4.92
C GLN A 266 -9.94 13.26 -4.12
N ALA A 267 -9.07 12.83 -3.22
CA ALA A 267 -9.33 11.70 -2.34
C ALA A 267 -10.52 11.97 -1.39
N ASP A 268 -10.67 13.20 -0.86
CA ASP A 268 -11.83 13.60 -0.05
C ASP A 268 -13.13 13.50 -0.87
N GLU A 269 -13.11 14.01 -2.12
CA GLU A 269 -14.25 13.94 -3.05
C GLU A 269 -14.66 12.49 -3.37
N GLN A 270 -13.69 11.58 -3.42
CA GLN A 270 -13.93 10.13 -3.60
C GLN A 270 -14.21 9.39 -2.27
N SER A 271 -14.52 10.10 -1.19
CA SER A 271 -14.90 9.52 0.11
C SER A 271 -13.81 8.67 0.77
N PHE A 272 -12.57 9.14 0.79
CA PHE A 272 -11.49 8.50 1.55
C PHE A 272 -11.90 8.29 3.02
N SER A 273 -11.69 7.08 3.54
CA SER A 273 -12.31 6.62 4.79
C SER A 273 -11.69 7.17 6.07
N VAL A 274 -10.40 7.52 6.07
CA VAL A 274 -9.67 7.98 7.26
C VAL A 274 -9.47 9.50 7.17
N ARG A 275 -10.51 10.26 7.55
CA ARG A 275 -10.52 11.72 7.41
C ARG A 275 -9.44 12.41 8.26
N SER A 276 -9.09 11.85 9.41
CA SER A 276 -7.99 12.36 10.24
C SER A 276 -6.64 12.31 9.53
N LEU A 277 -6.33 11.20 8.84
CA LEU A 277 -5.11 11.08 8.03
C LEU A 277 -5.11 12.07 6.87
N LEU A 278 -6.26 12.23 6.22
CA LEU A 278 -6.39 13.16 5.10
C LEU A 278 -6.14 14.61 5.52
N LEU A 279 -6.80 15.05 6.60
CA LEU A 279 -6.61 16.40 7.15
C LEU A 279 -5.18 16.60 7.64
N TYR A 280 -4.57 15.60 8.27
CA TYR A 280 -3.17 15.65 8.68
C TYR A 280 -2.25 15.89 7.48
N ASN A 281 -2.39 15.08 6.44
CA ASN A 281 -1.59 15.19 5.22
C ASN A 281 -1.76 16.57 4.54
N ARG A 282 -2.97 17.11 4.51
CA ARG A 282 -3.23 18.45 3.97
C ARG A 282 -2.62 19.56 4.82
N MET A 283 -2.65 19.44 6.15
CA MET A 283 -1.96 20.37 7.06
C MET A 283 -0.43 20.27 6.93
N CYS A 284 0.10 19.13 6.51
CA CYS A 284 1.52 19.03 6.17
C CYS A 284 1.89 19.79 4.86
N CYS A 285 0.92 20.02 3.97
CA CYS A 285 1.10 20.80 2.74
C CYS A 285 1.03 22.32 2.92
N GLY A 286 0.23 22.81 3.88
CA GLY A 286 -0.07 24.25 3.96
C GLY A 286 1.14 25.12 4.32
N ASP A 287 1.32 26.19 3.56
CA ASP A 287 2.43 27.15 3.62
C ASP A 287 1.96 28.60 3.90
N GLY A 288 0.70 28.93 3.58
CA GLY A 288 0.09 30.24 3.79
C GLY A 288 -0.90 30.34 4.96
N SER A 289 -1.01 31.53 5.56
CA SER A 289 -1.88 31.77 6.73
C SER A 289 -3.39 31.58 6.44
N ALA A 290 -3.85 31.90 5.23
CA ALA A 290 -5.25 31.70 4.82
C ALA A 290 -5.60 30.21 4.74
N ASP A 291 -4.75 29.41 4.11
CA ASP A 291 -4.93 27.96 3.98
C ASP A 291 -4.86 27.29 5.35
N MET A 292 -3.93 27.73 6.20
CA MET A 292 -3.83 27.27 7.58
C MET A 292 -5.12 27.49 8.37
N ALA A 293 -5.75 28.67 8.24
CA ALA A 293 -7.00 28.97 8.92
C ALA A 293 -8.16 28.11 8.40
N HIS A 294 -8.25 27.89 7.09
CA HIS A 294 -9.27 27.03 6.49
C HIS A 294 -9.12 25.56 6.93
N LEU A 295 -7.89 25.02 6.90
CA LEU A 295 -7.62 23.66 7.33
C LEU A 295 -7.88 23.47 8.82
N LEU A 296 -7.50 24.43 9.67
CA LEU A 296 -7.87 24.40 11.09
C LEU A 296 -9.37 24.35 11.31
N PHE A 297 -10.15 25.12 10.54
CA PHE A 297 -11.61 25.10 10.64
C PHE A 297 -12.18 23.74 10.24
N ALA A 298 -11.69 23.15 9.15
CA ALA A 298 -12.09 21.80 8.72
C ALA A 298 -11.74 20.74 9.78
N THR A 299 -10.55 20.85 10.39
CA THR A 299 -10.07 19.96 11.44
C THR A 299 -10.86 20.10 12.74
N GLU A 300 -11.24 21.32 13.15
CA GLU A 300 -12.17 21.54 14.27
C GLU A 300 -13.53 20.90 14.00
N ARG A 301 -14.08 21.09 12.79
CA ARG A 301 -15.37 20.53 12.42
C ARG A 301 -15.34 19.01 12.48
N HIS A 302 -14.31 18.37 11.92
CA HIS A 302 -14.11 16.92 11.99
C HIS A 302 -14.06 16.42 13.44
N TRP A 303 -13.28 17.11 14.28
CA TRP A 303 -13.17 16.77 15.70
C TRP A 303 -14.51 16.87 16.44
N ALA A 304 -15.34 17.87 16.10
CA ALA A 304 -16.64 18.09 16.72
C ALA A 304 -17.74 17.18 16.18
N SER A 305 -17.68 16.78 14.90
CA SER A 305 -18.70 15.94 14.26
C SER A 305 -18.59 14.45 14.58
N GLY A 306 -17.51 14.05 15.24
CA GLY A 306 -17.19 12.67 15.55
C GLY A 306 -15.96 12.20 14.80
N LEU A 307 -14.89 11.95 15.54
CA LEU A 307 -13.69 11.30 15.03
C LEU A 307 -13.98 9.84 14.65
N GLU A 308 -13.01 9.21 13.99
CA GLU A 308 -12.99 7.77 13.80
C GLU A 308 -13.09 7.06 15.16
N GLY A 309 -13.85 5.95 15.20
CA GLY A 309 -14.26 5.29 16.45
C GLY A 309 -13.14 4.63 17.28
N GLY A 310 -11.91 4.62 16.77
CA GLY A 310 -10.74 4.05 17.45
C GLY A 310 -9.43 4.49 16.81
N PRO A 311 -8.27 4.09 17.38
CA PRO A 311 -6.96 4.42 16.86
C PRO A 311 -6.85 4.11 15.37
N GLN A 312 -6.21 5.02 14.62
CA GLN A 312 -6.04 4.89 13.18
C GLN A 312 -4.54 4.81 12.85
N PRO A 313 -3.96 3.60 12.79
CA PRO A 313 -2.57 3.42 12.40
C PRO A 313 -2.33 3.91 10.97
N ALA A 314 -1.20 4.56 10.75
CA ALA A 314 -0.86 5.09 9.44
C ALA A 314 0.65 5.25 9.27
N VAL A 315 1.08 5.38 8.01
CA VAL A 315 2.40 5.91 7.66
C VAL A 315 2.23 7.40 7.38
N ILE A 316 3.03 8.23 8.04
CA ILE A 316 2.95 9.69 7.97
C ILE A 316 4.32 10.30 7.63
N TRP A 317 4.29 11.51 7.08
CA TRP A 317 5.46 12.36 6.95
C TRP A 317 5.53 13.30 8.14
N ARG A 318 6.62 13.27 8.89
CA ARG A 318 6.90 14.23 9.96
C ARG A 318 8.06 15.13 9.54
N ARG A 319 8.02 16.40 9.96
CA ARG A 319 9.20 17.28 9.84
C ARG A 319 10.03 17.15 11.11
N ASP A 320 11.32 16.91 10.93
CA ASP A 320 12.27 16.99 12.03
C ASP A 320 12.54 18.46 12.42
N ALA A 321 13.38 18.66 13.45
CA ALA A 321 13.77 20.00 13.90
C ALA A 321 14.56 20.80 12.86
N SER A 322 15.16 20.14 11.86
CA SER A 322 15.85 20.78 10.74
C SER A 322 14.91 21.21 9.62
N GLY A 323 13.64 20.78 9.68
CA GLY A 323 12.64 20.99 8.64
C GLY A 323 12.67 19.94 7.53
N SER A 324 13.47 18.89 7.66
CA SER A 324 13.54 17.76 6.73
C SER A 324 12.39 16.79 6.97
N TRP A 325 11.93 16.15 5.90
CA TRP A 325 10.84 15.18 5.96
C TRP A 325 11.35 13.77 6.29
N GLU A 326 10.73 13.12 7.27
CA GLU A 326 10.96 11.72 7.64
C GLU A 326 9.67 10.90 7.53
N VAL A 327 9.78 9.66 7.06
CA VAL A 327 8.66 8.70 7.04
C VAL A 327 8.59 8.02 8.40
N CYS A 328 7.42 8.05 9.04
CA CYS A 328 7.20 7.39 10.33
C CYS A 328 5.92 6.55 10.32
N ASP A 329 5.92 5.42 11.03
CA ASP A 329 4.68 4.74 11.41
C ASP A 329 4.10 5.41 12.67
N THR A 330 2.78 5.63 12.69
CA THR A 330 2.03 6.08 13.86
C THR A 330 0.97 5.04 14.22
N LEU A 331 0.74 4.84 15.52
CA LEU A 331 -0.32 3.98 16.03
C LEU A 331 -1.69 4.67 15.96
N ASP A 332 -1.71 6.01 15.94
CA ASP A 332 -2.95 6.78 15.86
C ASP A 332 -2.73 8.17 15.26
N VAL A 333 -3.04 8.32 13.98
CA VAL A 333 -2.91 9.60 13.27
C VAL A 333 -3.79 10.72 13.84
N ARG A 334 -4.83 10.40 14.63
CA ARG A 334 -5.65 11.41 15.31
C ARG A 334 -4.83 12.24 16.30
N VAL A 335 -3.82 11.61 16.94
CA VAL A 335 -2.86 12.28 17.82
C VAL A 335 -1.98 13.23 17.01
N ASP A 336 -1.44 12.77 15.90
CA ASP A 336 -0.58 13.57 15.02
C ASP A 336 -1.35 14.76 14.39
N LEU A 337 -2.63 14.57 14.04
CA LEU A 337 -3.53 15.63 13.58
C LEU A 337 -3.70 16.74 14.62
N ALA A 338 -3.91 16.38 15.88
CA ALA A 338 -4.03 17.35 16.96
C ALA A 338 -2.73 18.14 17.17
N LYS A 339 -1.57 17.47 17.06
CA LYS A 339 -0.25 18.12 17.18
C LYS A 339 -0.02 19.13 16.06
N VAL A 340 -0.26 18.77 14.80
CA VAL A 340 -0.08 19.71 13.68
C VAL A 340 -1.10 20.87 13.74
N ALA A 341 -2.31 20.63 14.27
CA ALA A 341 -3.27 21.69 14.53
C ALA A 341 -2.81 22.67 15.62
N ALA A 342 -2.13 22.20 16.67
CA ALA A 342 -1.50 23.06 17.67
C ALA A 342 -0.37 23.92 17.05
N GLU A 343 0.43 23.35 16.15
CA GLU A 343 1.47 24.09 15.42
C GLU A 343 0.88 25.19 14.53
N TYR A 344 -0.19 24.89 13.79
CA TYR A 344 -0.90 25.89 12.98
C TYR A 344 -1.48 27.01 13.86
N CYS A 345 -2.06 26.68 15.01
CA CYS A 345 -2.53 27.68 15.96
C CYS A 345 -1.40 28.57 16.46
N THR A 346 -0.21 28.02 16.70
CA THR A 346 0.99 28.79 17.06
C THR A 346 1.40 29.74 15.94
N LYS A 347 1.46 29.26 14.69
CA LYS A 347 1.82 30.07 13.51
C LYS A 347 0.82 31.19 13.22
N LEU A 348 -0.46 31.00 13.57
CA LEU A 348 -1.51 32.00 13.43
C LEU A 348 -1.71 32.87 14.68
N SER A 349 -0.82 32.77 15.68
CA SER A 349 -0.88 33.51 16.94
C SER A 349 -2.18 33.28 17.75
N ARG A 350 -2.81 32.10 17.61
CA ARG A 350 -3.99 31.64 18.36
C ARG A 350 -3.59 30.81 19.57
N HIS A 351 -2.82 31.41 20.48
CA HIS A 351 -2.17 30.70 21.59
C HIS A 351 -3.17 30.06 22.58
N ASP A 352 -4.37 30.61 22.70
CA ASP A 352 -5.46 30.04 23.50
C ASP A 352 -5.88 28.64 22.99
N ARG A 353 -5.81 28.42 21.67
CA ARG A 353 -6.19 27.16 21.03
C ARG A 353 -5.10 26.10 21.06
N VAL A 354 -3.83 26.49 21.24
CA VAL A 354 -2.70 25.55 21.30
C VAL A 354 -2.90 24.53 22.42
N ARG A 355 -3.25 25.00 23.63
CA ARG A 355 -3.50 24.11 24.79
C ARG A 355 -4.68 23.17 24.56
N VAL A 356 -5.72 23.63 23.87
CA VAL A 356 -6.90 22.81 23.55
C VAL A 356 -6.50 21.65 22.65
N TRP A 357 -5.70 21.92 21.61
CA TRP A 357 -5.22 20.89 20.68
C TRP A 357 -4.25 19.91 21.33
N LEU A 358 -3.32 20.38 22.17
CA LEU A 358 -2.42 19.48 22.91
C LEU A 358 -3.19 18.60 23.90
N GLY A 359 -4.15 19.15 24.65
CA GLY A 359 -4.99 18.36 25.55
C GLY A 359 -5.85 17.31 24.81
N ARG A 360 -6.28 17.60 23.59
CA ARG A 360 -6.94 16.63 22.69
C ARG A 360 -6.02 15.46 22.31
N ALA A 361 -4.74 15.75 22.02
CA ALA A 361 -3.75 14.71 21.72
C ALA A 361 -3.49 13.81 22.94
N GLU A 362 -3.34 14.41 24.12
CA GLU A 362 -3.14 13.69 25.40
C GLU A 362 -4.33 12.79 25.75
N ALA A 363 -5.56 13.30 25.57
CA ALA A 363 -6.78 12.53 25.85
C ALA A 363 -6.91 11.26 24.99
N LEU A 364 -6.32 11.25 23.78
CA LEU A 364 -6.33 10.08 22.89
C LEU A 364 -5.27 9.03 23.24
N ILE A 365 -4.15 9.44 23.84
CA ILE A 365 -3.09 8.53 24.30
C ILE A 365 -3.55 7.81 25.58
N GLY A 366 -4.44 8.43 26.36
CA GLY A 366 -4.87 7.93 27.67
C GLY A 366 -3.81 8.17 28.75
N PRO A 367 -4.12 7.92 30.03
CA PRO A 367 -3.10 7.91 31.07
C PRO A 367 -2.11 6.77 30.78
N THR A 368 -0.84 7.11 30.59
CA THR A 368 0.26 6.14 30.62
C THR A 368 0.15 5.37 31.93
N THR A 369 -0.13 4.07 31.87
CA THR A 369 0.04 3.15 32.99
C THR A 369 1.54 2.97 33.25
N GLU A 370 2.18 4.02 33.75
CA GLU A 370 3.46 4.00 34.45
C GLU A 370 3.18 4.53 35.86
N ASP A 371 2.40 3.76 36.62
CA ASP A 371 2.39 3.78 38.08
C ASP A 371 1.66 2.53 38.58
N SER A 372 2.30 1.38 38.37
CA SER A 372 2.12 0.22 39.24
C SER A 372 3.49 -0.20 39.77
N GLY A 373 4.19 0.78 40.36
CA GLY A 373 5.17 0.54 41.40
C GLY A 373 4.45 0.60 42.75
N ASP A 374 4.73 -0.39 43.59
CA ASP A 374 4.40 -0.52 45.01
C ASP A 374 2.93 -0.80 45.38
N THR A 375 2.63 -2.09 45.53
CA THR A 375 2.38 -2.67 46.87
C THR A 375 2.71 -4.15 46.93
#